data_AF-A0ABD1C2S6-F1
#
_entry.id   AF-A0ABD1C2S6-F1
#
_cell.length_a   1.000
_cell.length_b   1.000
_cell.length_c   1.000
_cell.angle_alpha   90.00
_cell.angle_beta   90.00
_cell.angle_gamma   90.00
#
_symmetry.space_group_name_H-M   'P 1'
#
loop_
_entity.id
_entity.type
_entity.pdbx_description
1 polymer ?
#
loop_
_entity_poly.entity_id
_entity_poly.type
_entity_poly.pdbx_seq_one_letter_code
_entity_poly.pdbx_strand_id
1 'polypeptide(L)'
;MAEKMKLKFYKYWGNFDNTNLMIYVAAVLDPRYKMRWVKWMIEGTYPPYEAFSLIEKITYALNRLLAHYLSLQSEDPVVSSQRKKDAESQSKDKEKIHSLMDSMFDDA
;
A
#
# COMPACT_ATOMS: atom_id res chain seq x y z
N MET A 1 36.96 16.80 -13.34
CA MET A 1 35.47 16.80 -13.27
C MET A 1 34.93 15.44 -12.81
N ALA A 2 35.38 14.34 -13.42
CA ALA A 2 35.02 12.96 -13.04
C ALA A 2 35.30 12.62 -11.56
N GLU A 3 36.44 13.05 -11.01
CA GLU A 3 36.78 12.78 -9.59
C GLU A 3 35.79 13.42 -8.60
N LYS A 4 35.33 14.65 -8.88
CA LYS A 4 34.33 15.33 -8.04
C LYS A 4 32.98 14.60 -8.08
N MET A 5 32.62 13.98 -9.21
CA MET A 5 31.42 13.16 -9.32
C MET A 5 31.57 11.83 -8.57
N LYS A 6 32.73 11.19 -8.70
CA LYS A 6 33.07 9.96 -7.97
C LYS A 6 33.04 10.17 -6.44
N LEU A 7 33.54 11.31 -5.95
CA LEU A 7 33.46 11.70 -4.54
C LEU A 7 32.03 11.82 -4.02
N LYS A 8 31.13 12.46 -4.78
CA LYS A 8 29.71 12.52 -4.43
C LYS A 8 29.08 11.13 -4.46
N PHE A 9 29.49 10.29 -5.42
CA PHE A 9 29.00 8.92 -5.50
C PHE A 9 29.34 8.13 -4.23
N TYR A 10 30.60 8.10 -3.80
CA TYR A 10 30.96 7.41 -2.56
C TYR A 10 30.29 7.98 -1.33
N LYS A 11 30.08 9.30 -1.30
CA LYS A 11 29.41 9.96 -0.17
C LYS A 11 27.97 9.49 0.03
N TYR A 12 27.20 9.30 -1.04
CA TYR A 12 25.75 9.03 -0.97
C TYR A 12 25.33 7.61 -1.38
N TRP A 13 26.13 6.92 -2.19
CA TRP A 13 25.77 5.63 -2.80
C TRP A 13 26.86 4.55 -2.66
N GLY A 14 28.14 4.93 -2.58
CA GLY A 14 29.23 3.95 -2.61
C GLY A 14 29.62 3.36 -1.25
N ASN A 15 29.19 3.94 -0.13
CA ASN A 15 29.39 3.35 1.20
C ASN A 15 28.10 2.73 1.71
N PHE A 16 28.16 1.47 2.14
CA PHE A 16 27.04 0.72 2.71
C PHE A 16 26.31 1.51 3.81
N ASP A 17 27.07 2.09 4.75
CA ASP A 17 26.51 2.83 5.90
C ASP A 17 25.76 4.10 5.49
N ASN A 18 26.12 4.71 4.36
CA ASN A 18 25.54 5.97 3.89
C ASN A 18 24.50 5.78 2.78
N THR A 19 24.25 4.53 2.36
CA THR A 19 23.40 4.27 1.20
C THR A 19 21.92 4.45 1.57
N ASN A 20 21.19 5.23 0.77
CA ASN A 20 19.76 5.43 0.99
C ASN A 20 18.95 4.17 0.60
N LEU A 21 18.40 3.49 1.62
CA LEU A 21 17.55 2.31 1.48
C LEU A 21 16.35 2.53 0.54
N MET A 22 15.79 3.75 0.52
CA MET A 22 14.57 4.07 -0.23
C MET A 22 14.75 3.94 -1.74
N ILE A 23 15.97 4.08 -2.25
CA ILE A 23 16.25 3.90 -3.69
C ILE A 23 15.97 2.45 -4.10
N TYR A 24 16.36 1.50 -3.26
CA TYR A 24 16.10 0.08 -3.50
C TYR A 24 14.63 -0.26 -3.32
N VAL A 25 13.97 0.30 -2.29
CA VAL A 25 12.53 0.11 -2.08
C VAL A 25 11.73 0.64 -3.27
N ALA A 26 12.04 1.85 -3.75
CA ALA A 26 11.40 2.42 -4.94
C ALA A 26 11.64 1.56 -6.19
N ALA A 27 12.85 1.04 -6.36
CA ALA A 27 13.14 0.11 -7.45
C ALA A 27 12.30 -1.18 -7.36
N VAL A 28 12.09 -1.76 -6.17
CA VAL A 28 11.23 -2.96 -6.03
C VAL A 28 9.76 -2.66 -6.29
N LEU A 29 9.30 -1.46 -5.92
CA LEU A 29 7.91 -1.03 -6.14
C LEU A 29 7.62 -0.67 -7.61
N ASP A 30 8.65 -0.36 -8.40
CA ASP A 30 8.50 -0.17 -9.84
C ASP A 30 8.08 -1.50 -10.50
N PRO A 31 6.95 -1.57 -11.23
CA PRO A 31 6.47 -2.80 -11.86
C PRO A 31 7.49 -3.49 -12.78
N ARG A 32 8.46 -2.73 -13.31
CA ARG A 32 9.50 -3.21 -14.24
C ARG A 32 10.57 -4.03 -13.53
N TYR A 33 10.81 -3.78 -12.25
CA TYR A 33 11.87 -4.42 -11.50
C TYR A 33 11.28 -5.26 -10.37
N LYS A 34 11.86 -6.44 -10.14
CA LYS A 34 11.42 -7.35 -9.07
C LYS A 34 12.51 -7.41 -8.00
N MET A 35 12.11 -7.85 -6.80
CA MET A 35 13.04 -8.12 -5.69
C MET A 35 14.23 -8.98 -6.13
N ARG A 36 14.02 -9.96 -7.01
CA ARG A 36 15.09 -10.80 -7.57
C ARG A 36 16.19 -9.99 -8.26
N TRP A 37 15.82 -8.95 -9.00
CA TRP A 37 16.78 -8.09 -9.69
C TRP A 37 17.57 -7.22 -8.71
N VAL A 38 16.89 -6.63 -7.73
CA VAL A 38 17.52 -5.81 -6.68
C VAL A 38 18.49 -6.66 -5.85
N LYS A 39 18.11 -7.88 -5.49
CA LYS A 39 18.98 -8.84 -4.80
C LYS A 39 20.26 -9.12 -5.59
N TRP A 40 20.13 -9.48 -6.86
CA TRP A 40 21.27 -9.76 -7.74
C TRP A 40 22.21 -8.54 -7.87
N MET A 41 21.64 -7.34 -8.01
CA MET A 41 22.42 -6.10 -8.12
C MET A 41 23.19 -5.80 -6.82
N ILE A 42 22.58 -5.99 -5.65
CA ILE A 42 23.21 -5.77 -4.35
C ILE A 42 24.34 -6.79 -4.11
N GLU A 43 24.09 -8.07 -4.41
CA GLU A 43 25.08 -9.15 -4.28
C GLU A 43 26.29 -8.93 -5.20
N GLY A 44 26.11 -8.29 -6.36
CA GLY A 44 27.21 -7.92 -7.25
C GLY A 44 27.96 -6.64 -6.86
N THR A 45 27.39 -5.81 -5.99
CA THR A 45 27.95 -4.49 -5.62
C THR A 45 28.66 -4.51 -4.27
N TYR A 46 28.14 -5.26 -3.29
CA TYR A 46 28.62 -5.25 -1.91
C TYR A 46 29.20 -6.60 -1.49
N PRO A 47 30.08 -6.64 -0.47
CA PRO A 47 30.52 -7.88 0.16
C PRO A 47 29.33 -8.71 0.67
N PRO A 48 29.44 -10.05 0.73
CA PRO A 48 28.31 -10.93 1.06
C PRO A 48 27.58 -10.60 2.36
N TYR A 49 28.33 -10.22 3.41
CA TYR A 49 27.76 -9.86 4.72
C TYR A 49 26.92 -8.58 4.66
N GLU A 50 27.46 -7.54 4.03
CA GLU A 50 26.76 -6.27 3.82
C GLU A 50 25.54 -6.46 2.92
N ALA A 51 25.73 -7.15 1.78
CA ALA A 51 24.66 -7.45 0.84
C ALA A 51 23.47 -8.14 1.54
N PHE A 52 23.74 -9.17 2.35
CA PHE A 52 22.71 -9.87 3.11
C PHE A 52 21.95 -8.93 4.06
N SER A 53 22.66 -8.13 4.84
CA SER A 53 22.05 -7.18 5.77
C SER A 53 21.19 -6.12 5.04
N LEU A 54 21.62 -5.64 3.88
CA LEU A 54 20.83 -4.69 3.10
C LEU A 54 19.57 -5.32 2.51
N ILE A 55 19.67 -6.54 1.96
CA ILE A 55 18.52 -7.27 1.43
C ILE A 55 17.47 -7.50 2.53
N GLU A 56 17.92 -7.86 3.73
CA GLU A 56 17.04 -8.04 4.90
C GLU A 56 16.33 -6.74 5.27
N LYS A 57 17.07 -5.61 5.35
CA LYS A 57 16.49 -4.28 5.62
C LYS A 57 15.46 -3.86 4.56
N ILE A 58 15.73 -4.10 3.27
CA ILE A 58 14.80 -3.78 2.18
C ILE A 58 13.53 -4.62 2.32
N THR A 59 13.69 -5.92 2.56
CA THR A 59 12.57 -6.86 2.71
C THR A 59 11.70 -6.48 3.91
N TYR A 60 12.33 -6.15 5.04
CA TYR A 60 11.64 -5.66 6.24
C TYR A 60 10.86 -4.37 5.96
N ALA A 61 11.47 -3.40 5.28
CA ALA A 61 10.82 -2.13 4.95
C ALA A 61 9.59 -2.33 4.05
N LEU A 62 9.69 -3.18 3.02
CA LEU A 62 8.58 -3.52 2.13
C LEU A 62 7.45 -4.24 2.87
N ASN A 63 7.78 -5.22 3.73
CA ASN A 63 6.79 -5.92 4.53
C ASN A 63 6.07 -4.96 5.50
N ARG A 64 6.80 -4.03 6.12
CA ARG A 64 6.22 -3.01 6.99
C ARG A 64 5.30 -2.07 6.21
N LEU A 65 5.70 -1.65 5.00
CA LEU A 65 4.89 -0.80 4.12
C LEU A 65 3.61 -1.52 3.69
N LEU A 66 3.71 -2.81 3.34
CA LEU A 66 2.57 -3.65 3.02
C LEU A 66 1.64 -3.82 4.23
N ALA A 67 2.18 -4.13 5.42
CA ALA A 67 1.39 -4.27 6.63
C ALA A 67 0.64 -2.98 6.97
N HIS A 68 1.29 -1.82 6.84
CA HIS A 68 0.66 -0.52 7.02
C HIS A 68 -0.45 -0.26 5.99
N TYR A 69 -0.20 -0.60 4.72
CA TYR A 69 -1.22 -0.48 3.68
C TYR A 69 -2.45 -1.36 3.97
N LEU A 70 -2.23 -2.61 4.41
CA LEU A 70 -3.31 -3.52 4.79
C LEU A 70 -4.07 -3.02 6.03
N SER A 71 -3.39 -2.42 7.02
CA SER A 71 -4.07 -1.84 8.17
C SER A 71 -4.94 -0.63 7.82
N LEU A 72 -4.61 0.12 6.76
CA LEU A 72 -5.48 1.18 6.27
C LEU A 72 -6.73 0.61 5.59
N GLN A 73 -6.61 -0.49 4.85
CA GLN A 73 -7.77 -1.15 4.24
C GLN A 73 -8.76 -1.71 5.27
N SER A 74 -8.31 -2.06 6.49
CA SER A 74 -9.20 -2.50 7.56
C SER A 74 -9.96 -1.37 8.27
N GLU A 75 -9.50 -0.12 8.14
CA GLU A 75 -10.12 1.06 8.76
C GLU A 75 -11.09 1.79 7.80
N ASP A 76 -11.14 1.39 6.53
CA ASP A 76 -12.16 1.85 5.59
C ASP A 76 -13.47 1.05 5.80
N PRO A 77 -14.60 1.70 6.13
CA PRO A 77 -15.90 1.07 6.09
C PRO A 77 -16.35 0.98 4.63
N VAL A 78 -15.84 -0.01 3.88
CA VAL A 78 -16.60 -0.48 2.73
C VAL A 78 -17.82 -1.19 3.30
N VAL A 79 -18.95 -0.49 3.18
CA VAL A 79 -20.30 -1.02 3.11
C VAL A 79 -20.31 -2.26 2.20
N SER A 80 -19.99 -3.42 2.75
CA SER A 80 -20.34 -4.72 2.20
C SER A 80 -20.10 -5.79 3.26
N SER A 81 -21.19 -6.28 3.85
CA SER A 81 -21.36 -7.61 4.47
C SER A 81 -21.91 -7.68 5.90
N GLN A 82 -22.56 -6.62 6.40
CA GLN A 82 -23.60 -6.78 7.44
C GLN A 82 -24.85 -5.95 7.11
N ARG A 83 -25.69 -6.45 6.20
CA ARG A 83 -27.14 -6.22 6.26
C ARG A 83 -27.85 -7.55 6.09
N LYS A 84 -27.82 -8.38 7.13
CA LYS A 84 -28.69 -9.56 7.25
C LYS A 84 -29.49 -9.60 8.55
N LYS A 85 -29.56 -8.53 9.34
CA LYS A 85 -30.32 -8.55 10.61
C LYS A 85 -31.19 -7.33 10.97
N ASP A 86 -31.42 -6.36 10.07
CA ASP A 86 -32.30 -5.20 10.37
C ASP A 86 -33.39 -4.97 9.30
N ALA A 87 -33.81 -6.02 8.59
CA ALA A 87 -34.77 -5.93 7.49
C ALA A 87 -36.25 -6.08 7.90
N GLU A 88 -36.59 -6.06 9.18
CA GLU A 88 -37.95 -6.39 9.65
C GLU A 88 -38.73 -5.22 10.27
N SER A 89 -38.16 -4.01 10.31
CA SER A 89 -38.81 -2.84 10.93
C SER A 89 -39.21 -1.73 9.94
N GLN A 90 -38.78 -1.78 8.67
CA GLN A 90 -38.99 -0.68 7.70
C GLN A 90 -40.01 -0.99 6.59
N SER A 91 -40.67 -2.15 6.58
CA SER A 91 -41.69 -2.47 5.55
C SER A 91 -43.02 -1.74 5.78
N LYS A 92 -43.45 -1.61 7.04
CA LYS A 92 -44.74 -0.99 7.40
C LYS A 92 -44.81 0.49 7.09
N ASP A 93 -43.70 1.21 7.24
CA ASP A 93 -43.68 2.66 7.00
C ASP A 93 -43.72 3.02 5.50
N LYS A 94 -43.19 2.15 4.63
CA LYS A 94 -43.25 2.38 3.17
C LYS A 94 -44.62 2.11 2.58
N GLU A 95 -45.31 1.07 3.07
CA GLU A 95 -46.72 0.80 2.67
C GLU A 95 -47.64 1.94 3.11
N LYS A 96 -47.42 2.48 4.32
CA LYS A 96 -48.19 3.61 4.84
C LYS A 96 -47.94 4.91 4.07
N ILE A 97 -46.71 5.13 3.57
CA ILE A 97 -46.38 6.28 2.73
C ILE A 97 -46.99 6.14 1.33
N HIS A 98 -47.00 4.93 0.76
CA HIS A 98 -47.60 4.67 -0.55
C HIS A 98 -49.12 4.85 -0.52
N SER A 99 -49.80 4.32 0.50
CA SER A 99 -51.25 4.46 0.64
C SER A 99 -51.70 5.90 0.84
N LEU A 100 -50.86 6.72 1.49
CA LEU A 100 -51.17 8.12 1.80
C LEU A 100 -51.02 8.99 0.54
N MET A 101 -50.07 8.67 -0.34
CA MET A 101 -49.97 9.32 -1.66
C MET A 101 -51.15 8.94 -2.57
N ASP A 102 -51.59 7.67 -2.58
CA ASP A 102 -52.75 7.27 -3.39
C ASP A 102 -54.05 7.98 -2.96
N SER A 103 -54.24 8.22 -1.65
CA SER A 103 -55.43 8.96 -1.16
C SER A 103 -55.44 10.46 -1.45
N MET A 104 -54.32 11.06 -1.88
CA MET A 104 -54.23 12.50 -2.14
C MET A 104 -54.67 12.89 -3.55
N PHE A 105 -54.84 11.92 -4.46
CA PHE A 105 -55.13 12.18 -5.88
C PHE A 105 -56.56 11.81 -6.31
N ASP A 106 -57.43 11.36 -5.40
CA ASP A 106 -58.79 10.89 -5.72
C ASP A 106 -59.93 11.93 -5.50
N ASP A 107 -59.63 13.20 -5.19
CA ASP A 107 -60.63 14.28 -5.19
C ASP A 107 -60.47 15.20 -6.42
N ALA A 108 -60.97 14.75 -7.58
CA ALA A 108 -61.26 15.57 -8.76
C ALA A 108 -62.50 15.03 -9.50
#